data_AF-A0A2I3TVC7-F1
#
_entry.id   AF-A0A2I3TVC7-F1
#
_cell.length_a   1.000
_cell.length_b   1.000
_cell.length_c   1.000
_cell.angle_alpha   90.00
_cell.angle_beta   90.00
_cell.angle_gamma   90.00
#
_symmetry.space_group_name_H-M   'P 1'
#
loop_
_entity.id
_entity.type
_entity.pdbx_description
1 polymer ?
#
loop_
_entity_poly.entity_id
_entity_poly.type
_entity_poly.pdbx_seq_one_letter_code
_entity_poly.pdbx_strand_id
1 'polypeptide(L)'
;MMCDFTEDQTAEFKEAFQLFDRTEMNVKLLDFEHFLPMLQTVAKNKDQGTYEDYIEGLQVFDKEGNGTIMGVEFWHVLVTLGEKITEEEVEVLVAGNEGSNGCIDYEAFVRHILSG
;
A
#
# COMPACT_ATOMS: atom_id res chain seq x y z
N MET A 1 11.83 3.91 -3.08
CA MET A 1 13.24 3.72 -2.65
C MET A 1 13.20 2.77 -1.46
N MET A 2 14.04 1.74 -1.50
CA MET A 2 14.05 0.56 -0.65
C MET A 2 13.85 0.86 0.85
N CYS A 3 13.04 0.05 1.54
CA CYS A 3 13.15 -0.12 2.99
C CYS A 3 14.44 -0.91 3.30
N ASP A 4 15.58 -0.30 3.04
CA ASP A 4 16.84 -0.77 3.59
C ASP A 4 17.08 0.10 4.83
N PHE A 5 17.08 -0.53 6.00
CA PHE A 5 17.36 0.14 7.27
C PHE A 5 18.73 0.84 7.17
N THR A 6 18.84 2.04 7.76
CA THR A 6 20.13 2.74 7.78
C THR A 6 21.15 1.95 8.60
N GLU A 7 22.45 2.23 8.43
CA GLU A 7 23.51 1.61 9.23
C GLU A 7 23.28 1.85 10.73
N ASP A 8 22.83 3.07 11.09
CA ASP A 8 22.48 3.44 12.46
C ASP A 8 21.30 2.62 13.00
N GLN A 9 20.20 2.51 12.22
CA GLN A 9 19.05 1.69 12.61
C GLN A 9 19.44 0.22 12.76
N THR A 10 20.26 -0.30 11.85
CA THR A 10 20.73 -1.69 11.89
C THR A 10 21.64 -1.93 13.10
N ALA A 11 22.48 -0.97 13.46
CA ALA A 11 23.35 -1.03 14.63
C ALA A 11 22.53 -1.04 15.93
N GLU A 12 21.54 -0.16 16.08
CA GLU A 12 20.65 -0.11 17.25
C GLU A 12 19.88 -1.43 17.42
N PHE A 13 19.33 -1.99 16.34
CA PHE A 13 18.63 -3.27 16.38
C PHE A 13 19.57 -4.43 16.72
N LYS A 14 20.82 -4.40 16.23
CA LYS A 14 21.82 -5.44 16.54
C LYS A 14 22.22 -5.42 18.01
N GLU A 15 22.39 -4.24 18.61
CA GLU A 15 22.68 -4.10 20.04
C GLU A 15 21.52 -4.62 20.90
N ALA A 16 20.28 -4.26 20.56
CA ALA A 16 19.08 -4.75 21.23
C ALA A 16 18.94 -6.29 21.13
N PHE A 17 19.22 -6.84 19.95
CA PHE A 17 19.18 -8.30 19.71
C PHE A 17 20.23 -9.04 20.54
N GLN A 18 21.44 -8.50 20.65
CA GLN A 18 22.51 -9.07 21.47
C GLN A 18 22.23 -8.97 22.97
N LEU A 19 21.51 -7.94 23.42
CA LEU A 19 21.09 -7.83 24.83
C LEU A 19 20.07 -8.92 25.19
N PHE A 20 19.17 -9.25 24.25
CA PHE A 20 18.16 -10.28 24.41
C PHE A 20 18.77 -11.70 24.49
N ASP A 21 19.74 -12.01 23.62
CA ASP A 21 20.44 -13.31 23.56
C ASP A 21 21.38 -13.57 24.75
N ARG A 22 21.68 -12.55 25.57
CA ARG A 22 22.45 -12.71 26.82
C ARG A 22 21.62 -13.25 27.99
N THR A 23 20.30 -13.31 27.88
CA THR A 23 19.44 -13.84 28.95
C THR A 23 19.46 -15.37 28.96
N GLU A 24 19.40 -15.97 30.15
CA GLU A 24 19.88 -17.32 30.53
C GLU A 24 19.29 -18.55 29.79
N MET A 25 18.57 -18.37 28.69
CA MET A 25 18.05 -19.49 27.92
C MET A 25 19.06 -20.09 26.95
N ASN A 26 20.16 -19.39 26.60
CA ASN A 26 21.30 -19.89 25.80
C ASN A 26 20.91 -20.80 24.61
N VAL A 27 19.75 -20.55 24.02
CA VAL A 27 19.29 -21.14 22.76
C VAL A 27 19.40 -20.03 21.73
N LYS A 28 20.44 -20.08 20.91
CA LYS A 28 20.57 -19.20 19.74
C LYS A 28 19.52 -19.61 18.72
N LEU A 29 18.35 -18.99 18.77
CA LEU A 29 17.25 -19.37 17.89
C LEU A 29 17.52 -18.93 16.44
N LEU A 30 18.17 -17.79 16.19
CA LEU A 30 18.56 -17.29 14.86
C LEU A 30 19.71 -16.27 14.95
N ASP A 31 20.62 -16.25 13.97
CA ASP A 31 21.65 -15.21 13.87
C ASP A 31 21.09 -13.92 13.24
N PHE A 32 21.58 -12.76 13.68
CA PHE A 32 21.11 -11.44 13.23
C PHE A 32 21.20 -11.25 11.71
N GLU A 33 22.23 -11.82 11.08
CA GLU A 33 22.44 -11.78 9.62
C GLU A 33 21.36 -12.54 8.84
N HIS A 34 20.67 -13.50 9.48
CA HIS A 34 19.54 -14.22 8.89
C HIS A 34 18.19 -13.58 9.26
N PHE A 35 18.11 -12.90 10.40
CA PHE A 35 16.90 -12.21 10.86
C PHE A 35 16.59 -10.94 10.03
N LEU A 36 17.61 -10.14 9.72
CA LEU A 36 17.43 -8.85 9.03
C LEU A 36 16.82 -9.00 7.62
N PRO A 37 17.26 -9.95 6.76
CA PRO A 37 16.64 -10.17 5.46
C PRO A 37 15.17 -10.61 5.53
N MET A 38 14.76 -11.34 6.58
CA MET A 38 13.37 -11.74 6.77
C MET A 38 12.49 -10.55 7.18
N LEU A 39 12.97 -9.71 8.09
CA LEU A 39 12.28 -8.48 8.48
C LEU A 39 12.15 -7.51 7.30
N GLN A 40 13.20 -7.38 6.48
CA GLN A 40 13.17 -6.62 5.24
C GLN A 40 12.15 -7.20 4.25
N THR A 41 12.04 -8.52 4.13
CA THR A 41 11.06 -9.16 3.24
C THR A 41 9.62 -8.88 3.71
N VAL A 42 9.35 -8.93 5.02
CA VAL A 42 8.02 -8.59 5.58
C VAL A 42 7.69 -7.11 5.40
N ALA A 43 8.66 -6.21 5.53
CA ALA A 43 8.49 -4.78 5.25
C ALA A 43 8.38 -4.45 3.75
N LYS A 44 8.89 -5.33 2.88
CA LYS A 44 8.86 -5.23 1.41
C LYS A 44 7.58 -5.83 0.80
N ASN A 45 6.76 -6.57 1.54
CA ASN A 45 5.38 -6.92 1.16
C ASN A 45 4.44 -5.70 1.30
N LYS A 46 4.77 -4.63 0.58
CA LYS A 46 4.01 -3.40 0.37
C LYS A 46 3.71 -3.25 -1.12
N ASP A 47 3.05 -4.23 -1.74
CA ASP A 47 2.58 -4.12 -3.13
C ASP A 47 1.33 -3.22 -3.23
N GLN A 48 1.44 -1.98 -2.77
CA GLN A 48 0.46 -0.93 -3.05
C GLN A 48 1.17 0.06 -3.98
N GLY A 49 0.55 0.35 -5.13
CA GLY A 49 1.10 1.30 -6.11
C GLY A 49 1.35 2.68 -5.49
N THR A 50 2.16 3.50 -6.14
CA THR A 50 2.30 4.91 -5.76
C THR A 50 1.07 5.71 -6.19
N TYR A 51 0.89 6.90 -5.62
CA TYR A 51 -0.19 7.82 -6.03
C TYR A 51 -0.19 8.02 -7.54
N GLU A 52 0.98 8.31 -8.09
CA GLU A 52 1.20 8.53 -9.51
C GLU A 52 0.82 7.30 -10.35
N ASP A 53 1.15 6.08 -9.91
CA ASP A 53 0.77 4.85 -10.63
C ASP A 53 -0.75 4.71 -10.79
N TYR A 54 -1.50 5.04 -9.74
CA TYR A 54 -2.97 5.00 -9.78
C TYR A 54 -3.56 6.15 -10.60
N ILE A 55 -2.99 7.35 -10.53
CA ILE A 55 -3.45 8.50 -11.34
C ILE A 55 -3.24 8.22 -12.83
N GLU A 56 -2.06 7.74 -13.23
CA GLU A 56 -1.78 7.42 -14.64
C GLU A 56 -2.71 6.32 -15.16
N GLY A 57 -3.01 5.30 -14.35
CA GLY A 57 -3.95 4.25 -14.73
C GLY A 57 -5.39 4.75 -14.93
N LEU A 58 -5.84 5.68 -14.08
CA LEU A 58 -7.21 6.20 -14.10
C LEU A 58 -7.42 7.32 -15.12
N GLN A 59 -6.37 8.07 -15.46
CA GLN A 59 -6.40 9.09 -16.52
C GLN A 59 -6.80 8.53 -17.90
N VAL A 60 -6.58 7.23 -18.15
CA VAL A 60 -7.03 6.58 -19.40
C VAL A 60 -8.56 6.63 -19.54
N PHE A 61 -9.28 6.73 -18.43
CA PHE A 61 -10.74 6.80 -18.39
C PHE A 61 -11.28 8.22 -18.28
N ASP A 62 -10.44 9.18 -17.86
CA ASP A 62 -10.78 10.61 -17.85
C ASP A 62 -10.60 11.24 -19.24
N LYS A 63 -11.65 11.13 -20.04
CA LYS A 63 -11.70 11.70 -21.40
C LYS A 63 -11.65 13.22 -21.41
N GLU A 64 -12.02 13.87 -20.31
CA GLU A 64 -12.10 15.34 -20.21
C GLU A 64 -10.82 15.94 -19.60
N GLY A 65 -9.98 15.13 -18.95
CA GLY A 65 -8.77 15.56 -18.28
C GLY A 65 -9.05 16.47 -17.09
N ASN A 66 -10.20 16.31 -16.43
CA ASN A 66 -10.67 17.17 -15.36
C ASN A 66 -10.48 16.57 -13.95
N GLY A 67 -9.86 15.39 -13.85
CA GLY A 67 -9.64 14.69 -12.59
C GLY A 67 -10.85 13.90 -12.10
N THR A 68 -11.89 13.75 -12.94
CA THR A 68 -13.11 13.01 -12.60
C THR A 68 -13.46 11.99 -13.67
N ILE A 69 -14.05 10.87 -13.26
CA ILE A 69 -14.60 9.89 -14.20
C ILE A 69 -16.01 9.49 -13.76
N MET A 70 -16.84 9.02 -14.70
CA MET A 70 -18.19 8.61 -14.34
C MET A 70 -18.13 7.44 -13.35
N GLY A 71 -18.96 7.47 -12.30
CA GLY A 71 -18.95 6.43 -11.28
C GLY A 71 -19.16 5.02 -11.85
N VAL A 72 -19.96 4.91 -12.90
CA VAL A 72 -20.18 3.64 -13.62
C VAL A 72 -18.94 3.13 -14.38
N GLU A 73 -18.12 4.03 -14.94
CA GLU A 73 -16.87 3.67 -15.60
C GLU A 73 -15.80 3.28 -14.57
N PHE A 74 -15.72 4.02 -13.46
CA PHE A 74 -14.86 3.71 -12.32
C PHE A 74 -15.18 2.33 -11.71
N TRP A 75 -16.47 2.03 -11.54
CA TRP A 75 -16.94 0.73 -11.05
C TRP A 75 -16.48 -0.41 -11.97
N HIS A 76 -16.67 -0.26 -13.28
CA HIS A 76 -16.30 -1.27 -14.25
C HIS A 76 -14.78 -1.51 -14.28
N VAL A 77 -13.99 -0.45 -14.12
CA VAL A 77 -12.51 -0.50 -14.01
C VAL A 77 -12.09 -1.32 -12.78
N LEU A 78 -12.64 -1.03 -11.60
CA LEU A 78 -12.26 -1.72 -10.36
C LEU A 78 -12.64 -3.21 -10.36
N VAL A 79 -13.79 -3.57 -10.93
CA VAL A 79 -14.23 -4.97 -11.04
C VAL A 79 -13.43 -5.74 -12.10
N THR A 80 -12.92 -5.07 -13.14
CA THR A 80 -12.26 -5.72 -14.29
C THR A 80 -10.74 -5.80 -14.15
N LEU A 81 -10.09 -4.85 -13.48
CA LEU A 81 -8.63 -4.72 -13.41
C LEU A 81 -7.99 -5.30 -12.14
N GLY A 82 -8.77 -5.61 -11.09
CA GLY A 82 -8.26 -6.11 -9.81
C GLY A 82 -8.47 -7.60 -9.56
N GLU A 83 -7.72 -8.15 -8.59
CA GLU A 83 -8.19 -9.34 -7.86
C GLU A 83 -9.61 -9.06 -7.36
N LYS A 84 -10.50 -10.06 -7.44
CA LYS A 84 -11.96 -9.95 -7.28
C LYS A 84 -12.38 -9.04 -6.12
N ILE A 85 -12.57 -7.75 -6.39
CA ILE A 85 -13.34 -6.86 -5.53
C ILE A 85 -14.80 -7.18 -5.81
N THR A 86 -15.55 -7.49 -4.76
CA THR A 86 -16.98 -7.80 -4.87
C THR A 86 -17.79 -6.54 -5.17
N GLU A 87 -18.97 -6.69 -5.78
CA GLU A 87 -19.84 -5.54 -6.09
C GLU A 87 -20.17 -4.76 -4.81
N GLU A 88 -20.36 -5.46 -3.70
CA GLU A 88 -20.63 -4.89 -2.39
C GLU A 88 -19.46 -4.05 -1.84
N GLU A 89 -18.21 -4.49 -2.03
CA GLU A 89 -17.03 -3.73 -1.62
C GLU A 89 -16.86 -2.46 -2.47
N VAL A 90 -17.16 -2.52 -3.77
CA VAL A 90 -17.13 -1.34 -4.64
C VAL A 90 -18.25 -0.36 -4.28
N GLU A 91 -19.46 -0.83 -3.98
CA GLU A 91 -20.56 0.04 -3.51
C GLU A 91 -20.16 0.81 -2.26
N VAL A 92 -19.50 0.17 -1.29
CA VAL A 92 -19.00 0.84 -0.08
C VAL A 92 -17.90 1.86 -0.40
N LEU A 93 -16.99 1.54 -1.34
CA LEU A 93 -15.92 2.45 -1.74
C LEU A 93 -16.43 3.68 -2.50
N VAL A 94 -17.46 3.52 -3.31
CA VAL A 94 -18.04 4.61 -4.13
C VAL A 94 -19.06 5.43 -3.34
N ALA A 95 -19.77 4.80 -2.39
CA ALA A 95 -20.76 5.48 -1.56
C ALA A 95 -20.17 6.67 -0.80
N GLY A 96 -20.59 7.87 -1.17
CA GLY A 96 -20.12 9.12 -0.57
C GLY A 96 -18.95 9.81 -1.28
N ASN A 97 -18.36 9.17 -2.29
CA ASN A 97 -17.33 9.76 -3.16
C ASN A 97 -17.89 10.22 -4.52
N GLU A 98 -19.14 9.89 -4.83
CA GLU A 98 -19.83 10.34 -6.03
C GLU A 98 -20.38 11.77 -5.86
N GLY A 99 -20.02 12.65 -6.79
CA GLY A 99 -20.53 14.01 -6.87
C GLY A 99 -21.99 14.06 -7.31
N SER A 100 -22.61 15.24 -7.21
CA SER A 100 -24.01 15.46 -7.61
C SER A 100 -24.30 15.23 -9.11
N ASN A 101 -23.24 15.10 -9.92
CA ASN A 101 -23.28 14.82 -11.35
C ASN A 101 -23.05 13.33 -11.69
N GLY A 102 -22.83 12.47 -10.69
CA GLY A 102 -22.51 11.06 -10.91
C GLY A 102 -21.05 10.78 -11.28
N CYS A 103 -20.16 11.77 -11.10
CA CYS A 103 -18.73 11.61 -11.33
C CYS A 103 -17.98 11.44 -10.00
N ILE A 104 -16.89 10.67 -10.06
CA ILE A 104 -15.98 10.44 -8.94
C ILE A 104 -14.71 11.22 -9.18
N ASP A 105 -14.30 12.02 -8.20
CA ASP A 105 -12.96 12.62 -8.13
C ASP A 105 -11.96 11.52 -7.74
N TYR A 106 -11.33 10.93 -8.75
CA TYR A 106 -10.45 9.79 -8.54
C TYR A 106 -9.10 10.24 -7.95
N GLU A 107 -8.70 11.49 -8.13
CA GLU A 107 -7.48 12.03 -7.50
C GLU A 107 -7.65 12.12 -5.98
N ALA A 108 -8.76 12.70 -5.52
CA ALA A 108 -9.10 12.77 -4.11
C ALA A 108 -9.27 11.37 -3.51
N PHE A 109 -9.92 10.46 -4.25
CA PHE A 109 -10.10 9.07 -3.84
C PHE A 109 -8.76 8.34 -3.64
N VAL A 110 -7.84 8.40 -4.60
CA VAL A 110 -6.52 7.75 -4.49
C VAL A 110 -5.71 8.37 -3.36
N ARG A 111 -5.74 9.70 -3.17
CA ARG A 111 -5.09 10.35 -2.03
C ARG A 111 -5.64 9.83 -0.71
N HIS A 112 -6.96 9.68 -0.61
CA HIS A 112 -7.61 9.16 0.59
C HIS A 112 -7.14 7.74 0.90
N ILE A 113 -7.16 6.84 -0.10
CA ILE A 113 -6.73 5.44 0.05
C ILE A 113 -5.25 5.31 0.44
N LEU A 114 -4.37 6.09 -0.17
CA LEU A 114 -2.93 6.02 0.11
C LEU A 114 -2.48 6.78 1.37
N SER A 115 -3.36 7.59 1.96
CA SER A 115 -3.09 8.31 3.21
C SER A 115 -3.43 7.51 4.47
N GLY A 116 -4.06 6.34 4.32
CA GLY A 116 -4.40 5.41 5.41
C GLY A 116 -3.34 4.34 5.64
#